data_AF-A0A1A8GIK7-F1
#
_entry.id   AF-A0A1A8GIK7-F1
#
_cell.length_a   1.000
_cell.length_b   1.000
_cell.length_c   1.000
_cell.angle_alpha   90.00
_cell.angle_beta   90.00
_cell.angle_gamma   90.00
#
_symmetry.space_group_name_H-M   'P 1'
#
loop_
_entity.id
_entity.type
_entity.pdbx_description
1 polymer ?
#
loop_
_entity_poly.entity_id
_entity_poly.type
_entity_poly.pdbx_seq_one_letter_code
_entity_poly.pdbx_strand_id
1 'polypeptide(L)' 'TCQLGPLAFVVEFLVSDVPSDEVLLGFDFLSKYGMVVDLGTKTCKIMGRVFPLLDLETSLSPQVVVM' A
#
# COMPACT_ATOMS: atom_id res chain seq x y z
N THR A 1 -12.78 6.01 6.07
CA THR A 1 -12.19 6.70 4.90
C THR A 1 -10.73 6.30 4.79
N CYS A 2 -10.28 5.87 3.61
CA CYS A 2 -8.86 5.56 3.38
C CYS A 2 -8.11 6.86 3.10
N GLN A 3 -6.96 7.08 3.74
CA GLN A 3 -6.14 8.27 3.52
C GLN A 3 -4.75 7.89 3.02
N LEU A 4 -4.29 8.58 1.99
CA LEU A 4 -2.92 8.49 1.48
C LEU A 4 -2.32 9.90 1.43
N GLY A 5 -1.54 10.24 2.47
CA GLY A 5 -1.09 11.61 2.69
C GLY A 5 -2.29 12.58 2.74
N PRO A 6 -2.34 13.63 1.90
CA PRO A 6 -3.44 14.61 1.89
C PRO A 6 -4.66 14.15 1.06
N LEU A 7 -4.64 12.95 0.49
CA LEU A 7 -5.74 12.43 -0.33
C LEU A 7 -6.66 11.55 0.54
N ALA A 8 -7.96 11.73 0.39
CA ALA A 8 -8.98 10.91 1.03
C ALA A 8 -9.81 10.17 -0.03
N PHE A 9 -10.01 8.88 0.17
CA PHE A 9 -10.71 8.00 -0.76
C PHE A 9 -11.94 7.36 -0.11
N VAL A 10 -13.00 7.28 -0.91
CA VAL A 10 -14.21 6.51 -0.58
C VAL A 10 -14.08 5.14 -1.24
N VAL A 11 -13.73 4.15 -0.43
CA VAL A 11 -13.40 2.79 -0.88
C VAL A 11 -13.96 1.77 0.09
N GLU A 12 -14.34 0.63 -0.45
CA GLU A 12 -14.78 -0.54 0.29
C GLU A 12 -13.61 -1.52 0.35
N PHE A 13 -13.39 -2.12 1.52
CA PHE A 13 -12.35 -3.12 1.72
C PHE A 13 -12.98 -4.48 2.01
N LEU A 14 -12.39 -5.52 1.43
CA LEU A 14 -12.64 -6.89 1.83
C LEU A 14 -11.81 -7.19 3.08
N VAL A 15 -12.47 -7.63 4.15
CA VAL A 15 -11.80 -7.99 5.41
C VAL A 15 -11.52 -9.49 5.40
N SER A 16 -10.30 -9.87 5.76
CA SER A 16 -9.85 -11.26 5.85
C SER A 16 -9.49 -11.61 7.29
N ASP A 17 -9.67 -12.87 7.67
CA ASP A 17 -9.29 -13.40 9.00
C ASP A 17 -7.77 -13.60 9.16
N VAL A 18 -6.98 -13.22 8.15
CA VAL A 18 -5.51 -13.27 8.23
C VAL A 18 -5.04 -12.22 9.25
N PRO A 19 -4.22 -12.60 10.25
CA PRO A 19 -3.67 -11.66 11.22
C PRO A 19 -2.59 -10.81 10.54
N SER A 20 -3.01 -9.72 9.90
CA SER A 20 -2.14 -8.70 9.33
C SER A 20 -2.73 -7.32 9.60
N ASP A 21 -1.87 -6.39 10.03
CA ASP A 21 -2.22 -4.98 10.19
C ASP A 21 -2.09 -4.20 8.85
N GLU A 22 -1.88 -4.92 7.74
CA GLU A 22 -1.63 -4.34 6.42
C GLU A 22 -2.91 -4.25 5.56
N VAL A 23 -2.96 -3.20 4.74
CA VAL A 23 -4.01 -3.02 3.74
C VAL A 23 -3.45 -3.31 2.35
N LEU A 24 -4.06 -4.26 1.65
CA LEU A 24 -3.72 -4.56 0.26
C LEU A 24 -4.60 -3.73 -0.68
N LEU A 25 -3.96 -2.93 -1.53
CA LEU A 25 -4.63 -2.17 -2.58
C LEU A 25 -4.63 -2.99 -3.88
N GLY A 26 -5.78 -3.54 -4.23
CA GLY A 26 -5.98 -4.33 -5.44
C GLY A 26 -6.05 -3.50 -6.71
N PHE A 27 -6.05 -4.18 -7.85
CA PHE A 27 -6.13 -3.54 -9.17
C PHE A 27 -7.41 -2.71 -9.38
N ASP A 28 -8.50 -3.09 -8.74
CA ASP A 28 -9.77 -2.34 -8.71
C ASP A 28 -9.58 -0.93 -8.15
N PHE A 29 -8.87 -0.79 -7.03
CA PHE A 29 -8.50 0.50 -6.46
C PHE A 29 -7.57 1.28 -7.41
N LEU A 30 -6.50 0.61 -7.89
CA LEU A 30 -5.50 1.24 -8.75
C LEU A 30 -6.12 1.80 -10.03
N SER A 31 -6.94 1.00 -10.70
CA SER A 31 -7.61 1.40 -11.95
C SER A 31 -8.65 2.49 -11.73
N LYS A 32 -9.45 2.41 -10.66
CA LYS A 32 -10.49 3.41 -10.32
C LYS A 32 -9.91 4.82 -10.16
N TYR A 33 -8.71 4.93 -9.59
CA TYR A 33 -8.08 6.23 -9.33
C TYR A 33 -6.93 6.58 -10.29
N GLY A 34 -6.76 5.80 -11.36
CA GLY A 34 -5.75 6.05 -12.39
C GLY A 34 -4.32 6.04 -11.84
N MET A 35 -4.04 5.11 -10.92
CA MET A 35 -2.74 5.00 -10.28
C MET A 35 -1.70 4.47 -11.27
N VAL A 36 -0.53 5.10 -11.31
CA VAL A 36 0.60 4.71 -12.16
C VAL A 36 1.74 4.27 -11.25
N VAL A 37 2.11 2.99 -11.34
CA VAL A 37 3.25 2.42 -10.61
C VAL A 37 4.44 2.38 -11.54
N ASP A 38 5.44 3.21 -11.25
CA ASP A 38 6.70 3.26 -11.99
C ASP A 38 7.79 2.55 -11.18
N LEU A 39 8.10 1.33 -11.63
CA LEU A 39 9.14 0.50 -11.02
C LEU A 39 10.56 0.97 -11.38
N GLY A 40 10.72 1.70 -12.48
CA GLY A 40 12.02 2.25 -12.89
C GLY A 40 12.46 3.40 -11.99
N THR A 41 11.53 4.29 -11.64
CA THR A 41 11.80 5.41 -10.72
C THR A 41 11.47 5.09 -9.26
N LYS A 42 10.93 3.89 -8.96
CA LYS A 42 10.41 3.49 -7.64
C LYS A 42 9.39 4.49 -7.09
N THR A 43 8.45 4.92 -7.92
CA THR A 43 7.40 5.85 -7.50
C THR A 43 6.00 5.35 -7.88
N CYS A 44 5.02 5.84 -7.14
CA CYS A 44 3.62 5.75 -7.47
C CYS A 44 3.07 7.15 -7.73
N LYS A 45 2.28 7.33 -8.80
CA LYS A 45 1.51 8.54 -9.05
C LYS A 45 0.02 8.26 -8.93
N ILE A 46 -0.68 9.11 -8.17
CA ILE A 46 -2.13 9.06 -8.02
C ILE A 46 -2.68 10.48 -7.87
N MET A 47 -3.73 10.82 -8.62
CA MET A 47 -4.38 12.14 -8.60
C MET A 47 -3.39 13.33 -8.69
N GLY A 48 -2.37 13.21 -9.55
CA GLY A 48 -1.36 14.25 -9.75
C GLY A 48 -0.27 14.34 -8.66
N ARG A 49 -0.34 13.52 -7.60
CA ARG A 49 0.69 13.43 -6.56
C ARG A 49 1.58 12.22 -6.78
N VAL A 50 2.83 12.34 -6.31
CA VAL A 50 3.85 11.30 -6.40
C VAL A 50 4.24 10.86 -5.00
N PHE A 51 4.29 9.54 -4.80
CA PHE A 51 4.66 8.88 -3.55
C PHE A 51 5.83 7.93 -3.82
N PRO A 52 6.86 7.88 -2.95
CA PRO A 52 7.93 6.89 -3.09
C PRO A 52 7.40 5.49 -2.79
N LEU A 53 7.86 4.49 -3.55
CA LEU A 53 7.68 3.09 -3.21
C LEU A 53 8.76 2.71 -2.18
N LEU A 54 8.37 2.00 -1.13
CA LEU A 54 9.29 1.50 -0.12
C LEU A 54 9.81 0.13 -0.55
N ASP A 55 11.12 -0.09 -0.40
CA ASP A 55 11.68 -1.43 -0.47
C ASP A 55 11.32 -2.17 0.83
N LEU A 56 10.86 -3.42 0.74
CA LEU A 56 10.36 -4.21 1.88
C LEU A 56 11.46 -4.58 2.90
N GLU A 57 12.70 -4.17 2.66
CA GLU A 57 13.87 -4.53 3.43
C GLU A 57 14.23 -3.39 4.40
N THR A 58 13.70 -3.39 5.62
CA THR A 58 14.36 -2.75 6.79
C THR A 58 13.87 -3.21 8.18
N SER A 59 12.88 -4.10 8.33
CA SER A 59 12.48 -4.56 9.68
C SER A 59 11.86 -5.96 9.75
N LEU A 60 12.58 -6.97 9.27
CA LEU A 60 12.33 -8.35 9.68
C LEU A 60 13.63 -8.94 10.22
N SER A 61 14.11 -8.41 11.35
CA SER A 61 15.05 -9.19 12.16
C SER A 61 14.31 -10.45 12.62
N PRO A 62 14.79 -11.67 12.33
CA PRO A 62 14.14 -12.89 12.77
C PRO A 62 13.97 -12.85 14.29
N GLN A 63 12.73 -12.86 14.77
CA GLN A 63 12.47 -13.02 16.20
C GLN A 63 12.73 -14.48 16.57
N VAL A 64 13.73 -14.72 17.40
CA VAL A 64 13.97 -16.04 17.99
C VAL A 64 12.79 -16.33 18.92
N VAL A 65 11.92 -17.26 18.53
CA VAL A 65 10.90 -17.81 19.43
C VAL A 65 11.60 -18.75 20.39
N VAL A 66 11.71 -18.34 21.66
CA VAL A 66 12.16 -19.22 22.74
C VAL A 66 10.95 -20.03 23.21
N MET A 67 10.99 -21.36 23.02
CA MET A 67 10.04 -22.31 23.60
C MET A 67 10.39 -22.63 25.05
#